data_AF-A0A9E6DW34-F1
#
_entry.id   AF-A0A9E6DW34-F1
#
_cell.length_a   1.000
_cell.length_b   1.000
_cell.length_c   1.000
_cell.angle_alpha   90.00
_cell.angle_beta   90.00
_cell.angle_gamma   90.00
#
_symmetry.space_group_name_H-M   'P 1'
#
loop_
_entity.id
_entity.type
_entity.pdbx_description
1 polymer ?
#
loop_
_entity_poly.entity_id
_entity_poly.type
_entity_poly.pdbx_seq_one_letter_code
_entity_poly.pdbx_strand_id
1 'polypeptide(L)'
;MKTMSVNINAGPTVAELKEQFKSRSIPLESDFSALIDVADHGRKAVGLSPQQSPNQSCGLALDNGGQLEVKIKSNGGMMVDETGMSIVPEQQFHRGMIMMFSGSSAPTGWALCNGDTVDGMATPDLRRRFILGGEFNDFGQSSARTYGSTSGKYHTMYTNSQQPAVSVTVNNRSLTIAQMPEHDHLDGRRTGLATDKLGVYEYGYTFGSGHKLHRYSGSDYQFVNAYLLANTSKVGSGAGHNHTTSASQSSHNHSVNAIPPYYTLAFIIKT
;
A
#
# COMPACT_ATOMS: atom_id res chain seq x y z
N MET A 1 -6.65 -18.42 43.67
CA MET A 1 -8.11 -18.55 43.85
C MET A 1 -8.36 -18.83 45.32
N LYS A 2 -8.98 -17.90 46.04
CA LYS A 2 -9.41 -18.13 47.43
C LYS A 2 -10.67 -18.99 47.33
N THR A 3 -10.57 -20.27 47.68
CA THR A 3 -11.73 -21.17 47.72
C THR A 3 -12.72 -20.56 48.70
N MET A 4 -13.80 -19.97 48.20
CA MET A 4 -14.95 -19.65 49.03
C MET A 4 -15.59 -20.98 49.38
N SER A 5 -15.16 -21.57 50.49
CA SER A 5 -15.92 -22.62 51.15
C SER A 5 -17.20 -21.98 51.67
N VAL A 6 -18.25 -21.97 50.84
CA VAL A 6 -19.59 -21.64 51.32
C VAL A 6 -19.94 -22.76 52.29
N ASN A 7 -19.92 -22.44 53.60
CA ASN A 7 -20.47 -23.33 54.60
C ASN A 7 -22.00 -23.29 54.46
N ILE A 8 -22.52 -24.05 53.49
CA ILE A 8 -23.95 -24.30 53.34
C ILE A 8 -24.35 -25.25 54.47
N ASN A 9 -24.63 -24.69 55.64
CA ASN A 9 -25.50 -25.36 56.58
C ASN A 9 -26.90 -25.30 55.95
N ALA A 10 -27.18 -26.20 55.01
CA ALA A 10 -28.34 -26.16 54.11
C ALA A 10 -29.69 -26.40 54.82
N GLY A 11 -29.69 -26.36 56.16
CA GLY A 11 -30.78 -26.84 56.98
C GLY A 11 -30.97 -28.37 56.86
N PRO A 12 -31.98 -28.92 57.54
CA PRO A 12 -32.40 -30.30 57.34
C PRO A 12 -32.92 -30.51 55.91
N THR A 13 -32.75 -31.70 55.38
CA THR A 13 -33.30 -32.09 54.07
C THR A 13 -34.83 -32.01 54.07
N VAL A 14 -35.44 -31.91 52.88
CA VAL A 14 -36.90 -31.93 52.73
C VAL A 14 -37.52 -33.21 53.35
N ALA A 15 -36.81 -34.34 53.31
CA ALA A 15 -37.27 -35.58 53.91
C ALA A 15 -37.27 -35.52 55.44
N GLU A 16 -36.20 -34.97 56.04
CA GLU A 16 -36.11 -34.77 57.50
C GLU A 16 -37.16 -33.78 57.98
N LEU A 17 -37.37 -32.67 57.27
CA LEU A 17 -38.45 -31.72 57.57
C LEU A 17 -39.82 -32.40 57.47
N LYS A 18 -40.10 -33.18 56.43
CA LYS A 18 -41.38 -33.89 56.30
C LYS A 18 -41.61 -34.92 57.41
N GLU A 19 -40.57 -35.58 57.89
CA GLU A 19 -40.64 -36.54 58.99
C GLU A 19 -40.84 -35.84 60.34
N GLN A 20 -40.20 -34.69 60.57
CA GLN A 20 -40.35 -33.88 61.77
C GLN A 20 -41.72 -33.21 61.86
N PHE A 21 -42.31 -32.81 60.74
CA PHE A 21 -43.60 -32.10 60.66
C PHE A 21 -44.80 -32.99 60.25
N LYS A 22 -44.70 -34.32 60.41
CA LYS A 22 -45.79 -35.26 60.07
C LYS A 22 -46.95 -35.23 61.07
N SER A 23 -48.06 -35.89 60.71
CA SER A 23 -49.18 -36.03 61.65
C SER A 23 -48.73 -36.76 62.93
N ARG A 24 -49.13 -36.22 64.09
CA ARG A 24 -48.81 -36.74 65.44
C ARG A 24 -47.34 -36.61 65.86
N SER A 25 -46.49 -35.88 65.14
CA SER A 25 -45.21 -35.41 65.68
C SER A 25 -45.39 -34.12 66.48
N ILE A 26 -44.43 -33.82 67.36
CA ILE A 26 -44.34 -32.55 68.10
C ILE A 26 -43.04 -31.89 67.63
N PRO A 27 -43.09 -30.99 66.63
CA PRO A 27 -41.90 -30.27 66.17
C PRO A 27 -41.30 -29.42 67.29
N LEU A 28 -39.97 -29.35 67.33
CA LEU A 28 -39.21 -28.56 68.30
C LEU A 28 -39.02 -27.11 67.82
N GLU A 29 -38.67 -26.21 68.74
CA GLU A 29 -38.32 -24.81 68.42
C GLU A 29 -37.23 -24.73 67.34
N SER A 30 -36.23 -25.62 67.39
CA SER A 30 -35.17 -25.72 66.38
C SER A 30 -35.69 -26.06 64.99
N ASP A 31 -36.75 -26.88 64.91
CA ASP A 31 -37.34 -27.29 63.64
C ASP A 31 -38.08 -26.13 62.99
N PHE A 32 -38.78 -25.31 63.79
CA PHE A 32 -39.40 -24.07 63.34
C PHE A 32 -38.35 -23.03 62.92
N SER A 33 -37.25 -22.89 63.67
CA SER A 33 -36.15 -22.01 63.29
C SER A 33 -35.58 -22.39 61.93
N ALA A 34 -35.32 -23.69 61.70
CA ALA A 34 -34.82 -24.18 60.42
C ALA A 34 -35.80 -23.89 59.27
N LEU A 35 -37.11 -24.05 59.48
CA LEU A 35 -38.13 -23.75 58.47
C LEU A 35 -38.18 -22.25 58.14
N ILE A 36 -38.09 -21.39 59.16
CA ILE A 36 -38.05 -19.93 58.99
C ILE A 36 -36.82 -19.54 58.19
N ASP A 37 -35.66 -20.11 58.51
CA ASP A 37 -34.43 -19.85 57.78
C ASP A 37 -34.58 -20.24 56.32
N VAL A 38 -35.09 -21.44 56.00
CA VAL A 38 -35.34 -21.88 54.62
C VAL A 38 -36.29 -20.91 53.89
N ALA A 39 -37.37 -20.47 54.53
CA ALA A 39 -38.31 -19.52 53.94
C ALA A 39 -37.67 -18.14 53.69
N ASP A 40 -36.84 -17.65 54.62
CA ASP A 40 -36.13 -16.38 54.48
C ASP A 40 -35.05 -16.44 53.38
N HIS A 41 -34.35 -17.58 53.22
CA HIS A 41 -33.47 -17.79 52.08
C HIS A 41 -34.22 -17.64 50.74
N GLY A 42 -35.43 -18.20 50.63
CA GLY A 42 -36.28 -18.03 49.45
C GLY A 42 -36.63 -16.56 49.18
N ARG A 43 -37.07 -15.82 50.21
CA ARG A 43 -37.37 -14.39 50.09
C ARG A 43 -36.17 -13.55 49.73
N LYS A 44 -35.00 -13.85 50.30
CA LYS A 44 -33.72 -13.20 49.98
C LYS A 44 -33.32 -13.41 48.53
N ALA A 45 -33.53 -14.62 47.99
CA ALA A 45 -33.20 -14.96 46.61
C ALA A 45 -33.96 -14.11 45.58
N VAL A 46 -35.23 -13.77 45.85
CA VAL A 46 -36.07 -12.93 44.98
C VAL A 46 -36.16 -11.46 45.41
N GLY A 47 -35.41 -11.06 46.44
CA GLY A 47 -35.34 -9.66 46.89
C GLY A 47 -36.57 -9.17 47.64
N LEU A 48 -37.34 -10.08 48.24
CA LEU A 48 -38.57 -9.80 48.99
C LEU A 48 -38.36 -9.90 50.52
N SER A 49 -37.12 -10.01 51.00
CA SER A 49 -36.82 -9.98 52.45
C SER A 49 -36.85 -8.54 52.98
N PRO A 50 -37.56 -8.22 54.08
CA PRO A 50 -37.85 -6.83 54.48
C PRO A 50 -36.61 -6.04 54.90
N GLN A 51 -35.56 -6.74 55.37
CA GLN A 51 -34.32 -6.14 55.85
C GLN A 51 -33.21 -6.12 54.78
N GLN A 52 -33.51 -6.48 53.53
CA GLN A 52 -32.53 -6.55 52.45
C GLN A 52 -32.26 -5.15 51.86
N SER A 53 -31.19 -4.50 52.34
CA SER A 53 -30.74 -3.18 51.88
C SER A 53 -29.22 -3.17 51.62
N PRO A 54 -28.74 -2.62 50.48
CA PRO A 54 -29.53 -2.17 49.33
C PRO A 54 -30.19 -3.36 48.62
N ASN A 55 -31.43 -3.19 48.16
CA ASN A 55 -32.20 -4.19 47.41
C ASN A 55 -31.74 -4.29 45.94
N GLN A 56 -30.43 -4.35 45.73
CA GLN A 56 -29.81 -4.45 44.42
C GLN A 56 -30.52 -5.55 43.65
N SER A 57 -31.17 -5.20 42.53
CA SER A 57 -32.11 -6.06 41.81
C SER A 57 -31.65 -7.51 41.81
N CYS A 58 -32.37 -8.37 42.54
CA CYS A 58 -32.05 -9.78 42.60
C CYS A 58 -32.05 -10.38 41.19
N GLY A 59 -31.09 -11.27 40.92
CA GLY A 59 -31.00 -11.96 39.62
C GLY A 59 -32.16 -12.93 39.38
N LEU A 60 -33.03 -13.13 40.38
CA LEU A 60 -34.21 -13.99 40.33
C LEU A 60 -35.46 -13.19 40.73
N ALA A 61 -36.61 -13.60 40.21
CA ALA A 61 -37.93 -13.07 40.53
C ALA A 61 -38.95 -14.21 40.61
N LEU A 62 -40.15 -13.91 41.11
CA LEU A 62 -41.29 -14.81 40.96
C LEU A 62 -42.11 -14.33 39.76
N ASP A 63 -42.52 -15.26 38.90
CA ASP A 63 -43.48 -14.98 37.84
C ASP A 63 -44.90 -14.78 38.42
N ASN A 64 -45.88 -14.48 37.56
CA ASN A 64 -47.27 -14.29 37.99
C ASN A 64 -47.91 -15.57 38.56
N GLY A 65 -47.35 -16.75 38.31
CA GLY A 65 -47.76 -18.04 38.86
C GLY A 65 -47.05 -18.40 40.17
N GLY A 66 -46.11 -17.58 40.63
CA GLY A 66 -45.28 -17.84 41.81
C GLY A 66 -44.13 -18.82 41.55
N GLN A 67 -43.80 -19.12 40.28
CA GLN A 67 -42.61 -19.88 39.92
C GLN A 67 -41.38 -18.97 39.94
N LEU A 68 -40.25 -19.53 40.36
CA LEU A 68 -38.97 -18.84 40.35
C LEU A 68 -38.44 -18.72 38.92
N GLU A 69 -38.14 -17.50 38.49
CA GLU A 69 -37.56 -17.19 37.17
C GLU A 69 -36.30 -16.34 37.30
N VAL A 70 -35.48 -16.32 36.24
CA VAL A 70 -34.34 -15.40 36.14
C VAL A 70 -34.85 -14.02 35.76
N LYS A 71 -34.49 -13.01 36.56
CA LYS A 71 -34.84 -11.63 36.26
C LYS A 71 -33.95 -11.09 35.14
N ILE A 72 -34.50 -11.03 33.93
CA ILE A 72 -33.82 -10.45 32.78
C ILE A 72 -34.12 -8.96 32.67
N LYS A 73 -33.08 -8.15 32.46
CA LYS A 73 -33.25 -6.74 32.10
C LYS A 73 -33.78 -6.66 30.68
N SER A 74 -34.91 -5.99 30.45
CA SER A 74 -35.41 -5.72 29.09
C SER A 74 -34.32 -5.02 28.26
N ASN A 75 -34.07 -5.53 27.05
CA ASN A 75 -32.98 -5.10 26.17
C ASN A 75 -31.55 -5.30 26.75
N GLY A 76 -31.41 -6.15 27.78
CA GLY A 76 -30.16 -6.40 28.52
C GLY A 76 -29.22 -7.43 27.91
N GLY A 77 -29.47 -7.87 26.68
CA GLY A 77 -28.61 -8.79 25.93
C GLY A 77 -28.71 -10.27 26.28
N MET A 78 -29.40 -10.61 27.38
CA MET A 78 -29.80 -11.97 27.69
C MET A 78 -31.29 -12.13 27.45
N MET A 79 -31.71 -13.36 27.16
CA MET A 79 -33.12 -13.76 27.09
C MET A 79 -33.31 -15.10 27.77
N VAL A 80 -34.55 -15.36 28.18
CA VAL A 80 -35.00 -16.66 28.70
C VAL A 80 -36.23 -17.06 27.93
N ASP A 81 -36.23 -18.26 27.39
CA ASP A 81 -37.36 -18.87 26.69
C ASP A 81 -37.60 -20.31 27.17
N GLU A 82 -38.47 -21.05 26.49
CA GLU A 82 -38.79 -22.45 26.81
C GLU A 82 -37.59 -23.41 26.74
N THR A 83 -36.51 -23.01 26.06
CA THR A 83 -35.26 -23.78 25.92
C THR A 83 -34.20 -23.40 26.95
N GLY A 84 -34.40 -22.30 27.70
CA GLY A 84 -33.53 -21.85 28.78
C GLY A 84 -32.99 -20.44 28.59
N MET A 85 -31.82 -20.16 29.17
CA MET A 85 -31.16 -18.86 29.12
C MET A 85 -30.18 -18.78 27.94
N SER A 86 -30.23 -17.69 27.17
CA SER A 86 -29.34 -17.45 26.03
C SER A 86 -29.00 -15.96 25.87
N ILE A 87 -28.12 -15.66 24.92
CA ILE A 87 -27.87 -14.29 24.46
C ILE A 87 -28.89 -13.94 23.38
N VAL A 88 -29.42 -12.72 23.42
CA VAL A 88 -30.32 -12.18 22.41
C VAL A 88 -29.69 -12.34 21.01
N PRO A 89 -30.35 -13.02 20.04
CA PRO A 89 -29.77 -13.39 18.75
C PRO A 89 -29.13 -12.23 17.99
N GLU A 90 -29.72 -11.04 18.03
CA GLU A 90 -29.23 -9.84 17.34
C GLU A 90 -27.92 -9.29 17.93
N GLN A 91 -27.54 -9.75 19.13
CA GLN A 91 -26.28 -9.38 19.77
C GLN A 91 -25.19 -10.44 19.57
N GLN A 92 -25.51 -11.55 18.91
CA GLN A 92 -24.55 -12.61 18.62
C GLN A 92 -23.79 -12.30 17.33
N PHE A 93 -22.55 -12.79 17.24
CA PHE A 93 -21.85 -12.80 15.96
C PHE A 93 -22.54 -13.78 15.01
N HIS A 94 -23.05 -13.27 13.89
CA HIS A 94 -23.67 -14.07 12.85
C HIS A 94 -22.65 -14.67 11.90
N ARG A 95 -23.00 -15.82 11.33
CA ARG A 95 -22.23 -16.47 10.27
C ARG A 95 -21.96 -15.47 9.13
N GLY A 96 -20.71 -15.38 8.69
CA GLY A 96 -20.31 -14.40 7.67
C GLY A 96 -19.70 -13.11 8.21
N MET A 97 -19.83 -12.82 9.50
CA MET A 97 -19.14 -11.66 10.09
C MET A 97 -17.63 -11.87 10.08
N ILE A 98 -16.90 -10.86 9.58
CA ILE A 98 -15.44 -10.86 9.49
C ILE A 98 -14.87 -9.93 10.55
N MET A 99 -13.83 -10.38 11.25
CA MET A 99 -13.12 -9.61 12.26
C MET A 99 -11.61 -9.62 12.03
N MET A 100 -10.94 -8.53 12.40
CA MET A 100 -9.48 -8.50 12.52
C MET A 100 -9.06 -9.20 13.81
N PHE A 101 -8.03 -10.04 13.72
CA PHE A 101 -7.61 -10.94 14.79
C PHE A 101 -6.08 -11.03 14.90
N SER A 102 -5.58 -10.96 16.13
CA SER A 102 -4.13 -10.94 16.45
C SER A 102 -3.61 -12.26 17.04
N GLY A 103 -4.41 -13.32 17.07
CA GLY A 103 -3.98 -14.63 17.56
C GLY A 103 -3.32 -15.50 16.48
N SER A 104 -2.71 -16.61 16.92
CA SER A 104 -1.99 -17.55 16.05
C SER A 104 -2.88 -18.59 15.36
N SER A 105 -4.11 -18.78 15.83
CA SER A 105 -5.09 -19.71 15.25
C SER A 105 -6.51 -19.19 15.49
N ALA A 106 -7.41 -19.43 14.53
CA ALA A 106 -8.80 -19.04 14.65
C ALA A 106 -9.47 -19.83 15.81
N PRO A 107 -10.20 -19.16 16.73
CA PRO A 107 -10.93 -19.85 17.79
C PRO A 107 -12.03 -20.76 17.26
N THR A 108 -12.53 -21.67 18.10
CA THR A 108 -13.69 -22.51 17.76
C THR A 108 -14.87 -21.67 17.28
N GLY A 109 -15.50 -22.08 16.18
CA GLY A 109 -16.59 -21.36 15.52
C GLY A 109 -16.13 -20.19 14.63
N TRP A 110 -14.83 -20.05 14.39
CA TRP A 110 -14.23 -19.10 13.46
C TRP A 110 -13.27 -19.80 12.50
N ALA A 111 -13.11 -19.26 11.30
CA ALA A 111 -12.13 -19.72 10.32
C ALA A 111 -11.27 -18.56 9.80
N LEU A 112 -10.08 -18.87 9.31
CA LEU A 112 -9.23 -17.89 8.63
C LEU A 112 -9.83 -17.56 7.26
N CYS A 113 -9.88 -16.28 6.89
CA CYS A 113 -10.28 -15.84 5.55
C CYS A 113 -9.15 -16.11 4.53
N ASN A 114 -9.00 -17.37 4.11
CA ASN A 114 -7.93 -17.82 3.22
C ASN A 114 -8.41 -18.48 1.92
N GLY A 115 -9.72 -18.59 1.69
CA GLY A 115 -10.30 -19.24 0.50
C GLY A 115 -10.76 -20.68 0.74
N ASP A 116 -10.47 -21.26 1.91
CA ASP A 116 -10.85 -22.63 2.22
C ASP A 116 -12.34 -22.72 2.57
N THR A 117 -12.88 -23.93 2.52
CA THR A 117 -14.23 -24.24 3.01
C THR A 117 -14.14 -24.83 4.41
N VAL A 118 -14.79 -24.19 5.37
CA VAL A 118 -14.85 -24.63 6.78
C VAL A 118 -16.32 -24.65 7.22
N ASP A 119 -16.74 -25.73 7.88
CA ASP A 119 -18.13 -25.95 8.32
C ASP A 119 -19.18 -25.83 7.19
N GLY A 120 -18.81 -26.18 5.96
CA GLY A 120 -19.68 -26.06 4.78
C GLY A 120 -19.82 -24.64 4.24
N MET A 121 -18.98 -23.70 4.70
CA MET A 121 -18.92 -22.33 4.22
C MET A 121 -17.59 -22.03 3.55
N ALA A 122 -17.63 -21.53 2.31
CA ALA A 122 -16.45 -21.00 1.63
C ALA A 122 -16.06 -19.65 2.24
N THR A 123 -14.82 -19.55 2.70
CA THR A 123 -14.26 -18.29 3.22
C THR A 123 -13.72 -17.42 2.08
N PRO A 124 -13.81 -16.08 2.15
CA PRO A 124 -13.09 -15.22 1.21
C PRO A 124 -11.59 -15.29 1.47
N ASP A 125 -10.75 -15.11 0.45
CA ASP A 125 -9.29 -15.03 0.64
C ASP A 125 -8.85 -13.57 0.79
N LEU A 126 -8.84 -13.09 2.04
CA LEU A 126 -8.50 -11.70 2.39
C LEU A 126 -7.02 -11.50 2.72
N ARG A 127 -6.20 -12.55 2.60
CA ARG A 127 -4.77 -12.45 2.90
C ARG A 127 -4.10 -11.49 1.93
N ARG A 128 -3.33 -10.54 2.46
CA ARG A 128 -2.54 -9.56 1.68
C ARG A 128 -3.38 -8.65 0.80
N ARG A 129 -4.62 -8.36 1.23
CA ARG A 129 -5.55 -7.47 0.54
C ARG A 129 -5.97 -6.33 1.46
N PHE A 130 -6.28 -5.20 0.83
CA PHE A 130 -7.00 -4.12 1.47
C PHE A 130 -8.51 -4.38 1.33
N ILE A 131 -9.29 -4.01 2.34
CA ILE A 131 -10.75 -4.17 2.33
C ILE A 131 -11.37 -2.88 1.79
N LEU A 132 -12.06 -2.99 0.66
CA LEU A 132 -12.82 -1.91 0.06
C LEU A 132 -14.31 -2.12 0.40
N GLY A 133 -14.98 -1.07 0.87
CA GLY A 133 -16.43 -1.11 1.07
C GLY A 133 -17.16 -1.17 -0.26
N GLY A 134 -18.16 -2.04 -0.35
CA GLY A 134 -19.02 -2.21 -1.53
C GLY A 134 -20.48 -2.41 -1.12
N GLU A 135 -21.32 -2.63 -2.12
CA GLU A 135 -22.75 -2.93 -1.97
C GLU A 135 -22.99 -4.45 -1.82
N PHE A 136 -24.20 -4.88 -1.46
CA PHE A 136 -24.54 -6.31 -1.29
C PHE A 136 -24.40 -7.17 -2.57
N ASN A 137 -24.33 -6.54 -3.74
CA ASN A 137 -24.10 -7.22 -5.01
C ASN A 137 -22.64 -7.09 -5.50
N ASP A 138 -21.81 -6.33 -4.78
CA ASP A 138 -20.39 -6.13 -5.07
C ASP A 138 -19.50 -7.03 -4.19
N PHE A 139 -19.94 -8.28 -4.00
CA PHE A 139 -19.14 -9.28 -3.32
C PHE A 139 -18.15 -9.91 -4.30
N GLY A 140 -16.86 -9.69 -4.03
CA GLY A 140 -15.81 -10.23 -4.87
C GLY A 140 -14.42 -9.88 -4.37
N GLN A 141 -13.43 -10.20 -5.19
CA GLN A 141 -12.04 -9.84 -4.95
C GLN A 141 -11.36 -9.49 -6.26
N SER A 142 -10.50 -8.48 -6.25
CA SER A 142 -9.57 -8.25 -7.36
C SER A 142 -8.59 -9.41 -7.48
N SER A 143 -7.96 -9.60 -8.64
CA SER A 143 -6.90 -10.61 -8.79
C SER A 143 -5.62 -10.22 -8.04
N ALA A 144 -5.36 -8.92 -7.89
CA ALA A 144 -4.14 -8.37 -7.32
C ALA A 144 -4.05 -8.52 -5.79
N ARG A 145 -2.85 -8.84 -5.30
CA ARG A 145 -2.50 -8.90 -3.88
C ARG A 145 -1.19 -8.16 -3.63
N THR A 146 -0.95 -7.78 -2.39
CA THR A 146 0.40 -7.39 -1.97
C THR A 146 1.29 -8.63 -1.86
N TYR A 147 2.58 -8.46 -2.10
CA TYR A 147 3.57 -9.53 -2.10
C TYR A 147 4.81 -9.12 -1.29
N GLY A 148 5.75 -10.05 -1.08
CA GLY A 148 6.92 -9.85 -0.21
C GLY A 148 6.80 -10.54 1.16
N SER A 149 7.74 -10.23 2.07
CA SER A 149 7.86 -10.83 3.41
C SER A 149 6.95 -10.13 4.43
N THR A 150 6.89 -10.60 5.68
CA THR A 150 6.07 -9.98 6.74
C THR A 150 6.48 -8.54 7.02
N SER A 151 7.79 -8.26 7.04
CA SER A 151 8.38 -6.95 7.30
C SER A 151 8.50 -6.04 6.08
N GLY A 152 8.17 -6.52 4.88
CA GLY A 152 8.32 -5.76 3.63
C GLY A 152 7.32 -6.19 2.58
N LYS A 153 6.06 -5.83 2.79
CA LYS A 153 5.00 -5.96 1.77
C LYS A 153 5.05 -4.77 0.81
N TYR A 154 4.81 -5.07 -0.45
CA TYR A 154 4.77 -4.07 -1.50
C TYR A 154 3.74 -4.45 -2.57
N HIS A 155 3.34 -3.44 -3.33
CA HIS A 155 2.48 -3.56 -4.49
C HIS A 155 2.96 -2.54 -5.51
N THR A 156 3.51 -3.04 -6.61
CA THR A 156 4.06 -2.17 -7.66
C THR A 156 2.95 -1.72 -8.59
N MET A 157 2.78 -0.40 -8.67
CA MET A 157 1.92 0.25 -9.65
C MET A 157 2.80 0.85 -10.74
N TYR A 158 2.40 0.67 -11.99
CA TYR A 158 3.07 1.27 -13.14
C TYR A 158 2.27 2.48 -13.63
N THR A 159 2.98 3.54 -14.00
CA THR A 159 2.37 4.64 -14.75
C THR A 159 2.07 4.18 -16.17
N ASN A 160 1.25 4.95 -16.88
CA ASN A 160 1.15 4.82 -18.32
C ASN A 160 2.52 5.08 -18.97
N SER A 161 2.82 4.36 -20.06
CA SER A 161 4.02 4.61 -20.85
C SER A 161 3.89 5.97 -21.54
N GLN A 162 4.89 6.82 -21.39
CA GLN A 162 4.94 8.13 -22.02
C GLN A 162 6.31 8.34 -22.64
N GLN A 163 6.36 9.04 -23.78
CA GLN A 163 7.60 9.48 -24.40
C GLN A 163 7.87 10.92 -23.95
N PRO A 164 8.87 11.16 -23.07
CA PRO A 164 9.13 12.50 -22.61
C PRO A 164 9.67 13.39 -23.73
N ALA A 165 9.26 14.65 -23.75
CA ALA A 165 9.87 15.65 -24.61
C ALA A 165 11.26 15.98 -24.07
N VAL A 166 12.29 15.82 -24.92
CA VAL A 166 13.66 16.25 -24.62
C VAL A 166 13.93 17.50 -25.45
N SER A 167 14.10 18.64 -24.80
CA SER A 167 14.51 19.88 -25.47
C SER A 167 16.02 20.02 -25.38
N VAL A 168 16.65 20.29 -26.53
CA VAL A 168 18.07 20.65 -26.59
C VAL A 168 18.20 21.96 -27.34
N THR A 169 18.85 22.92 -26.71
CA THR A 169 19.12 24.23 -27.30
C THR A 169 20.59 24.32 -27.68
N VAL A 170 20.86 24.51 -28.97
CA VAL A 170 22.21 24.88 -29.45
C VAL A 170 22.21 26.39 -29.66
N ASN A 171 22.96 27.09 -28.82
CA ASN A 171 23.13 28.53 -28.96
C ASN A 171 24.08 28.84 -30.14
N ASN A 172 23.91 30.02 -30.75
CA ASN A 172 24.75 30.47 -31.85
C ASN A 172 26.22 30.55 -31.45
N ARG A 173 27.13 30.18 -32.36
CA ARG A 173 28.57 30.21 -32.13
C ARG A 173 29.32 30.77 -33.33
N SER A 174 30.16 31.78 -33.07
CA SER A 174 31.18 32.25 -34.02
C SER A 174 32.47 31.43 -33.86
N LEU A 175 33.08 31.07 -35.00
CA LEU A 175 34.38 30.41 -35.01
C LEU A 175 35.47 31.35 -34.49
N THR A 176 36.40 30.82 -33.68
CA THR A 176 37.60 31.53 -33.25
C THR A 176 38.82 31.06 -34.05
N ILE A 177 39.90 31.86 -34.04
CA ILE A 177 41.17 31.49 -34.70
C ILE A 177 41.68 30.12 -34.21
N ALA A 178 41.50 29.82 -32.92
CA ALA A 178 41.88 28.53 -32.34
C ALA A 178 41.05 27.33 -32.83
N GLN A 179 39.91 27.56 -33.50
CA GLN A 179 39.05 26.52 -34.08
C GLN A 179 39.32 26.29 -35.57
N MET A 180 40.27 27.00 -36.18
CA MET A 180 40.72 26.77 -37.55
C MET A 180 41.96 25.86 -37.55
N PRO A 181 41.91 24.65 -38.14
CA PRO A 181 43.09 23.82 -38.29
C PRO A 181 44.21 24.51 -39.07
N GLU A 182 45.45 24.07 -38.81
CA GLU A 182 46.59 24.48 -39.63
C GLU A 182 46.30 24.17 -41.09
N HIS A 183 46.44 25.20 -41.91
CA HIS A 183 46.34 25.08 -43.36
C HIS A 183 47.38 25.99 -43.97
N ASP A 184 47.87 25.58 -45.13
CA ASP A 184 48.84 26.35 -45.90
C ASP A 184 48.29 26.58 -47.31
N HIS A 185 48.77 27.64 -47.94
CA HIS A 185 48.44 27.96 -49.31
C HIS A 185 49.68 27.77 -50.17
N LEU A 186 49.53 26.95 -51.21
CA LEU A 186 50.45 26.95 -52.32
C LEU A 186 50.13 28.15 -53.20
N ASP A 187 50.90 29.22 -53.02
CA ASP A 187 50.81 30.39 -53.88
C ASP A 187 51.63 30.17 -55.16
N GLY A 188 51.00 30.28 -56.34
CA GLY A 188 51.68 30.05 -57.61
C GLY A 188 50.78 30.12 -58.85
N ARG A 189 51.25 30.76 -59.93
CA ARG A 189 50.58 30.82 -61.23
C ARG A 189 50.95 29.60 -62.08
N ARG A 190 49.95 28.85 -62.60
CA ARG A 190 50.20 27.87 -63.68
C ARG A 190 50.57 28.61 -64.97
N THR A 191 51.82 28.48 -65.40
CA THR A 191 52.24 28.81 -66.77
C THR A 191 52.40 27.51 -67.52
N GLY A 192 51.57 27.26 -68.54
CA GLY A 192 51.80 26.13 -69.44
C GLY A 192 52.89 26.49 -70.43
N LEU A 193 53.98 25.73 -70.49
CA LEU A 193 54.75 25.60 -71.71
C LEU A 193 55.24 24.17 -71.90
N ALA A 194 55.40 23.86 -73.18
CA ALA A 194 55.66 22.55 -73.75
C ALA A 194 56.78 21.79 -73.03
N THR A 195 56.63 20.47 -73.09
CA THR A 195 57.55 19.42 -72.63
C THR A 195 57.62 19.17 -71.11
N ASP A 196 56.67 18.31 -70.68
CA ASP A 196 56.79 17.20 -69.70
C ASP A 196 57.27 17.42 -68.25
N LYS A 197 57.43 18.65 -67.75
CA LYS A 197 57.45 18.88 -66.28
C LYS A 197 56.57 20.05 -65.85
N LEU A 198 55.52 19.73 -65.12
CA LEU A 198 54.62 20.69 -64.46
C LEU A 198 55.34 21.33 -63.26
N GLY A 199 56.01 22.46 -63.46
CA GLY A 199 56.58 23.26 -62.37
C GLY A 199 55.49 24.11 -61.70
N VAL A 200 55.22 23.85 -60.42
CA VAL A 200 54.51 24.78 -59.52
C VAL A 200 55.59 25.64 -58.84
N TYR A 201 55.44 26.95 -58.83
CA TYR A 201 56.41 27.88 -58.22
C TYR A 201 56.00 28.22 -56.78
N GLU A 202 56.97 28.41 -55.89
CA GLU A 202 56.83 28.76 -54.45
C GLU A 202 57.11 30.26 -54.23
N TYR A 203 56.39 30.90 -53.30
CA TYR A 203 56.55 32.31 -52.93
C TYR A 203 57.88 32.57 -52.20
N GLY A 204 58.59 33.66 -52.56
CA GLY A 204 59.77 34.14 -51.82
C GLY A 204 61.14 33.95 -52.50
N TYR A 205 61.20 33.35 -53.70
CA TYR A 205 62.44 33.28 -54.46
C TYR A 205 62.73 34.59 -55.22
N THR A 206 63.81 35.28 -54.87
CA THR A 206 64.37 36.38 -55.66
C THR A 206 65.14 35.82 -56.85
N PHE A 207 64.77 36.24 -58.07
CA PHE A 207 65.52 35.87 -59.27
C PHE A 207 66.81 36.69 -59.37
N GLY A 208 67.92 36.02 -59.67
CA GLY A 208 69.08 36.66 -60.27
C GLY A 208 68.72 37.20 -61.67
N SER A 209 69.30 38.34 -62.04
CA SER A 209 69.01 39.07 -63.29
C SER A 209 68.96 38.15 -64.52
N GLY A 210 67.75 37.89 -65.04
CA GLY A 210 67.58 37.10 -66.28
C GLY A 210 66.26 36.37 -66.46
N HIS A 211 65.48 36.13 -65.40
CA HIS A 211 64.24 35.35 -65.49
C HIS A 211 62.99 36.25 -65.65
N LYS A 212 62.17 35.98 -66.68
CA LYS A 212 61.00 36.80 -67.06
C LYS A 212 59.71 35.97 -67.00
N LEU A 213 58.61 36.57 -66.54
CA LEU A 213 57.29 35.94 -66.45
C LEU A 213 56.48 36.17 -67.74
N HIS A 214 55.83 35.13 -68.27
CA HIS A 214 55.02 35.20 -69.49
C HIS A 214 53.52 35.29 -69.14
N ARG A 215 52.79 36.27 -69.71
CA ARG A 215 51.33 36.36 -69.65
C ARG A 215 50.74 35.94 -70.99
N TYR A 216 49.90 34.89 -71.00
CA TYR A 216 49.07 34.58 -72.16
C TYR A 216 47.91 35.59 -72.20
N SER A 217 48.11 36.67 -72.93
CA SER A 217 47.04 37.55 -73.44
C SER A 217 47.09 37.39 -74.95
N GLY A 218 45.97 37.02 -75.56
CA GLY A 218 45.88 36.73 -76.99
C GLY A 218 46.68 37.73 -77.82
N SER A 219 47.65 37.17 -78.55
CA SER A 219 48.38 37.76 -79.68
C SER A 219 49.36 38.93 -79.45
N ASP A 220 49.77 39.28 -78.22
CA ASP A 220 50.93 40.18 -78.05
C ASP A 220 51.75 39.91 -76.77
N TYR A 221 53.05 39.60 -76.94
CA TYR A 221 54.02 39.37 -75.87
C TYR A 221 54.50 40.70 -75.29
N GLN A 222 53.89 41.16 -74.19
CA GLN A 222 54.29 42.37 -73.50
C GLN A 222 55.15 42.03 -72.26
N PHE A 223 56.39 42.52 -72.25
CA PHE A 223 57.32 42.41 -71.12
C PHE A 223 57.01 43.48 -70.08
N VAL A 224 56.61 43.08 -68.88
CA VAL A 224 56.33 44.02 -67.79
C VAL A 224 57.27 43.77 -66.61
N ASN A 225 58.03 44.79 -66.22
CA ASN A 225 58.78 44.87 -64.97
C ASN A 225 57.82 45.21 -63.81
N ALA A 226 56.87 44.32 -63.52
CA ALA A 226 55.92 44.51 -62.43
C ALA A 226 55.92 43.29 -61.51
N TYR A 227 56.12 43.54 -60.22
CA TYR A 227 55.95 42.56 -59.16
C TYR A 227 54.47 42.18 -59.08
N LEU A 228 54.10 41.08 -59.71
CA LEU A 228 52.77 40.49 -59.59
C LEU A 228 52.76 39.57 -58.38
N LEU A 229 52.34 40.10 -57.24
CA LEU A 229 52.05 39.32 -56.05
C LEU A 229 50.78 38.52 -56.33
N ALA A 230 50.88 37.20 -56.23
CA ALA A 230 49.68 36.40 -56.06
C ALA A 230 49.22 36.62 -54.61
N ASN A 231 47.95 36.97 -54.45
CA ASN A 231 47.38 37.33 -53.16
C ASN A 231 46.25 36.34 -52.89
N THR A 232 46.32 35.65 -51.76
CA THR A 232 45.15 34.92 -51.27
C THR A 232 44.20 35.95 -50.66
N SER A 233 43.02 36.08 -51.25
CA SER A 233 41.97 36.91 -50.65
C SER A 233 41.43 36.19 -49.41
N LYS A 234 41.17 36.93 -48.33
CA LYS A 234 40.35 36.41 -47.23
C LYS A 234 39.01 35.96 -47.80
N VAL A 235 38.72 34.67 -47.76
CA VAL A 235 37.41 34.11 -48.12
C VAL A 235 36.71 33.60 -46.86
N GLY A 236 35.42 33.89 -46.73
CA GLY A 236 34.60 33.62 -45.54
C GLY A 236 34.18 34.89 -44.81
N SER A 237 32.91 34.95 -44.38
CA SER A 237 32.31 36.14 -43.75
C SER A 237 32.39 36.15 -42.22
N GLY A 238 32.92 35.08 -41.59
CA GLY A 238 32.79 34.88 -40.15
C GLY A 238 31.33 34.75 -39.68
N ALA A 239 30.38 34.54 -40.60
CA ALA A 239 28.98 34.35 -40.25
C ALA A 239 28.85 33.18 -39.28
N GLY A 240 28.12 33.42 -38.18
CA GLY A 240 27.79 32.36 -37.23
C GLY A 240 27.12 31.20 -37.95
N HIS A 241 27.49 29.98 -37.58
CA HIS A 241 26.81 28.78 -38.04
C HIS A 241 26.18 28.09 -36.83
N ASN A 242 25.04 27.44 -37.06
CA ASN A 242 24.39 26.65 -36.04
C ASN A 242 24.66 25.17 -36.30
N HIS A 243 24.82 24.41 -35.24
CA HIS A 243 24.73 22.94 -35.31
C HIS A 243 23.30 22.53 -35.04
N THR A 244 22.80 21.57 -35.82
CA THR A 244 21.59 20.85 -35.45
C THR A 244 21.97 19.78 -34.43
N THR A 245 21.17 19.63 -33.39
CA THR A 245 21.28 18.52 -32.45
C THR A 245 19.90 17.95 -32.23
N SER A 246 19.85 16.67 -31.93
CA SER A 246 18.61 16.01 -31.54
C SER A 246 18.91 15.11 -30.35
N ALA A 247 17.97 15.08 -29.42
CA ALA A 247 17.93 14.07 -28.38
C ALA A 247 16.53 13.47 -28.39
N SER A 248 16.48 12.16 -28.16
CA SER A 248 15.22 11.46 -27.98
C SER A 248 15.37 10.46 -26.85
N GLN A 249 14.27 10.23 -26.15
CA GLN A 249 14.14 9.15 -25.19
C GLN A 249 12.99 8.28 -25.65
N SER A 250 13.16 6.96 -25.56
CA SER A 250 12.08 6.03 -25.86
C SER A 250 10.97 6.14 -24.81
N SER A 251 9.75 5.82 -25.23
CA SER A 251 8.61 5.73 -24.31
C SER A 251 8.93 4.74 -23.20
N HIS A 252 8.72 5.15 -21.96
CA HIS A 252 8.89 4.28 -20.80
C HIS A 252 7.84 4.62 -19.74
N ASN A 253 7.71 3.74 -18.76
CA ASN A 253 6.90 3.97 -17.58
C ASN A 253 7.79 4.06 -16.34
N HIS A 254 7.20 4.57 -15.28
CA HIS A 254 7.76 4.50 -13.95
C HIS A 254 6.98 3.50 -13.12
N SER A 255 7.59 3.04 -12.05
CA SER A 255 6.95 2.16 -11.08
C SER A 255 7.09 2.73 -9.68
N VAL A 256 6.03 2.64 -8.89
CA VAL A 256 6.03 3.06 -7.49
C VAL A 256 5.49 1.95 -6.59
N ASN A 257 6.00 1.87 -5.36
CA ASN A 257 5.38 1.04 -4.33
C ASN A 257 4.22 1.81 -3.71
N ALA A 258 3.00 1.28 -3.83
CA ALA A 258 1.79 1.95 -3.35
C ALA A 258 1.41 1.56 -1.91
N ILE A 259 2.25 0.82 -1.19
CA ILE A 259 1.92 0.34 0.16
C ILE A 259 2.32 1.36 1.23
N PRO A 260 1.36 1.88 2.03
CA PRO A 260 1.66 2.73 3.18
C PRO A 260 2.26 1.90 4.34
N PRO A 261 2.85 2.54 5.37
CA PRO A 261 3.20 1.86 6.62
C PRO A 261 1.99 1.09 7.18
N TYR A 262 2.21 -0.13 7.64
CA TYR A 262 1.12 -1.04 7.99
C TYR A 262 1.42 -1.88 9.24
N TYR A 263 0.35 -2.36 9.88
CA TYR A 263 0.38 -3.44 10.87
C TYR A 263 -0.50 -4.58 10.37
N THR A 264 -0.03 -5.83 10.46
CA THR A 264 -0.75 -6.98 9.91
C THR A 264 -1.54 -7.72 10.98
N LEU A 265 -2.86 -7.84 10.77
CA LEU A 265 -3.75 -8.73 11.50
C LEU A 265 -4.27 -9.82 10.54
N ALA A 266 -4.66 -10.96 11.10
CA ALA A 266 -5.43 -11.95 10.37
C ALA A 266 -6.88 -11.48 10.23
N PHE A 267 -7.55 -11.87 9.15
CA PHE A 267 -9.00 -11.76 9.06
C PHE A 267 -9.60 -13.15 9.32
N ILE A 268 -10.51 -13.22 10.29
CA ILE A 268 -11.26 -14.43 10.60
C ILE A 268 -12.74 -14.19 10.36
N ILE A 269 -13.48 -15.25 10.01
CA ILE A 269 -14.91 -15.22 9.73
C ILE A 269 -15.65 -16.18 10.65
N LYS A 270 -16.81 -15.75 11.16
CA LYS A 270 -17.69 -16.62 11.96
C LYS A 270 -18.25 -17.70 11.04
N THR A 271 -17.97 -18.96 11.36
CA THR A 271 -18.45 -20.14 10.60
C THR A 271 -19.74 -20.71 11.14
#